data_AF-A0A257K823-F1
#
_entry.id   AF-A0A257K823-F1
#
_cell.length_a   1.000
_cell.length_b   1.000
_cell.length_c   1.000
_cell.angle_alpha   90.00
_cell.angle_beta   90.00
_cell.angle_gamma   90.00
#
_symmetry.space_group_name_H-M   'P 1'
#
loop_
_entity.id
_entity.type
_entity.pdbx_description
1 polymer ?
#
loop_
_entity_poly.entity_id
_entity_poly.type
_entity_poly.pdbx_seq_one_letter_code
_entity_poly.pdbx_strand_id
1 'polypeptide(L)'
;MNMRFYLLLIAFISVFSPMRAQKKFIVHTVAFYNFENLFDTINDPLINDDEWTPIGAQRWTGRRYLNKLDNLARVLSEIGTGDNPEPPAIIGGAEIENRQVLEDLVKNPKLVNLDYGIVHFDSPDKRGIDVALLYRKKFFKPISFKKIPLLIYKDVTDATTEKEKEKDKEKDKEEITDDKSSIDLSTSRVFTRDQLLVTGILDGEEVSFIVNHWPSRSGGEKKSSPFREAAGALNRRIIDSLFQRNPNAKVMTMGDLNDGTYNRSVRVALGAKVKKEQVHQGDVYNPFDEMFNNGMGTIAHRDAWDIFDQIIFSEAFLGKDYSSFKFWKAGIYNKPYLIQTTGAYKGYPLRHSNTEEGFSDHFAVYIYLVKELKK
;
A
#
# COMPACT_ATOMS: atom_id res chain seq x y z
N MET A 1 -42.53 -75.45 17.36
CA MET A 1 -42.61 -74.13 16.71
C MET A 1 -41.96 -73.12 17.66
N ASN A 2 -40.82 -72.58 17.24
CA ASN A 2 -39.92 -71.71 18.02
C ASN A 2 -40.50 -70.31 18.18
N MET A 3 -40.33 -69.66 19.36
CA MET A 3 -39.90 -68.26 19.43
C MET A 3 -39.52 -67.87 20.87
N ARG A 4 -38.22 -67.75 21.17
CA ARG A 4 -37.70 -67.03 22.35
C ARG A 4 -37.32 -65.63 21.89
N PHE A 5 -38.04 -64.61 22.33
CA PHE A 5 -37.71 -63.20 22.09
C PHE A 5 -36.62 -62.77 23.09
N TYR A 6 -35.41 -62.52 22.61
CA TYR A 6 -34.37 -61.81 23.37
C TYR A 6 -34.56 -60.30 23.15
N LEU A 7 -34.96 -59.59 24.21
CA LEU A 7 -34.93 -58.12 24.25
C LEU A 7 -33.47 -57.67 24.34
N LEU A 8 -32.91 -57.26 23.20
CA LEU A 8 -31.62 -56.55 23.12
C LEU A 8 -31.82 -55.13 23.68
N LEU A 9 -31.42 -54.93 24.94
CA LEU A 9 -31.29 -53.60 25.54
C LEU A 9 -30.07 -52.91 24.92
N ILE A 10 -30.29 -52.14 23.85
CA ILE A 10 -29.25 -51.27 23.26
C ILE A 10 -29.06 -50.09 24.23
N ALA A 11 -28.02 -50.16 25.05
CA ALA A 11 -27.57 -49.03 25.84
C ALA A 11 -27.06 -47.93 24.89
N PHE A 12 -27.86 -46.87 24.73
CA PHE A 12 -27.45 -45.64 24.06
C PHE A 12 -26.41 -44.94 24.95
N ILE A 13 -25.13 -45.29 24.78
CA ILE A 13 -24.03 -44.52 25.38
C ILE A 13 -23.96 -43.21 24.60
N SER A 14 -24.65 -42.19 25.11
CA SER A 14 -24.50 -40.81 24.66
C SER A 14 -23.08 -40.35 24.99
N VAL A 15 -22.18 -40.48 24.01
CA VAL A 15 -20.84 -39.90 24.05
C VAL A 15 -21.00 -38.38 24.04
N PHE A 16 -21.04 -37.78 25.22
CA PHE A 16 -20.85 -36.34 25.37
C PHE A 16 -19.43 -36.01 24.91
N SER A 17 -19.30 -35.67 23.63
CA SER A 17 -18.10 -34.97 23.18
C SER A 17 -18.12 -33.60 23.85
N PRO A 18 -17.10 -33.23 24.64
CA PRO A 18 -17.05 -31.88 25.18
C PRO A 18 -17.06 -30.92 23.98
N MET A 19 -18.05 -30.03 23.91
CA MET A 19 -18.01 -28.91 22.98
C MET A 19 -16.71 -28.15 23.25
N ARG A 20 -15.69 -28.39 22.41
CA ARG A 20 -14.47 -27.58 22.44
C ARG A 20 -14.93 -26.16 22.18
N ALA A 21 -14.73 -25.29 23.17
CA ALA A 21 -15.03 -23.87 23.01
C ALA A 21 -14.35 -23.37 21.74
N GLN A 22 -15.13 -22.75 20.85
CA GLN A 22 -14.61 -22.19 19.62
C GLN A 22 -13.56 -21.14 19.97
N LYS A 23 -12.35 -21.31 19.42
CA LYS A 23 -11.26 -20.33 19.57
C LYS A 23 -11.74 -19.00 18.99
N LYS A 24 -11.58 -17.92 19.77
CA LYS A 24 -11.88 -16.56 19.31
C LYS A 24 -10.58 -15.92 18.80
N PHE A 25 -10.67 -15.15 17.73
CA PHE A 25 -9.53 -14.47 17.12
C PHE A 25 -9.79 -12.96 17.06
N ILE A 26 -8.74 -12.18 17.31
CA ILE A 26 -8.66 -10.80 16.85
C ILE A 26 -8.31 -10.85 15.37
N VAL A 27 -8.99 -10.06 14.56
CA VAL A 27 -8.68 -9.86 13.15
C VAL A 27 -8.37 -8.39 12.93
N HIS A 28 -7.24 -8.09 12.31
CA HIS A 28 -6.90 -6.75 11.83
C HIS A 28 -6.72 -6.74 10.33
N THR A 29 -7.23 -5.71 9.69
CA THR A 29 -6.93 -5.41 8.29
C THR A 29 -5.81 -4.37 8.24
N VAL A 30 -4.77 -4.63 7.45
CA VAL A 30 -3.71 -3.68 7.10
C VAL A 30 -3.82 -3.41 5.61
N ALA A 31 -3.91 -2.15 5.21
CA ALA A 31 -4.14 -1.75 3.83
C ALA A 31 -3.08 -0.78 3.31
N PHE A 32 -2.91 -0.74 2.00
CA PHE A 32 -2.20 0.31 1.29
C PHE A 32 -3.05 0.81 0.12
N TYR A 33 -3.04 2.12 -0.13
CA TYR A 33 -3.74 2.72 -1.25
C TYR A 33 -3.02 3.97 -1.77
N ASN A 34 -2.68 4.00 -3.06
CA ASN A 34 -2.28 5.23 -3.75
C ASN A 34 -3.53 6.13 -3.92
N PHE A 35 -3.48 7.34 -3.35
CA PHE A 35 -4.62 8.25 -3.34
C PHE A 35 -4.80 9.00 -4.66
N GLU A 36 -3.93 8.81 -5.67
CA GLU A 36 -3.90 9.50 -6.95
C GLU A 36 -4.01 11.01 -6.75
N ASN A 37 -2.87 11.67 -6.54
CA ASN A 37 -2.74 13.12 -6.45
C ASN A 37 -3.76 13.77 -5.49
N LEU A 38 -3.71 13.42 -4.20
CA LEU A 38 -4.52 14.11 -3.19
C LEU A 38 -3.89 15.46 -2.84
N PHE A 39 -4.17 16.46 -3.67
CA PHE A 39 -3.85 17.87 -3.46
C PHE A 39 -5.05 18.62 -2.86
N ASP A 40 -4.76 19.67 -2.10
CA ASP A 40 -5.71 20.73 -1.79
C ASP A 40 -5.92 21.64 -3.02
N THR A 41 -6.44 22.85 -2.84
CA THR A 41 -6.81 23.73 -3.96
C THR A 41 -5.99 25.02 -4.00
N ILE A 42 -4.95 25.10 -3.20
CA ILE A 42 -4.15 26.29 -2.91
C ILE A 42 -2.75 26.05 -3.48
N ASN A 43 -2.37 26.87 -4.46
CA ASN A 43 -1.04 26.80 -5.07
C ASN A 43 0.07 27.06 -4.04
N ASP A 44 1.07 26.19 -3.98
CA ASP A 44 2.34 26.47 -3.30
C ASP A 44 3.42 26.86 -4.33
N PRO A 45 3.90 28.12 -4.34
CA PRO A 45 4.89 28.58 -5.32
C PRO A 45 6.25 27.87 -5.26
N LEU A 46 6.50 27.02 -4.26
CA LEU A 46 7.71 26.21 -4.13
C LEU A 46 7.54 24.76 -4.62
N ILE A 47 6.30 24.35 -4.90
CA ILE A 47 5.92 23.00 -5.34
C ILE A 47 5.39 23.07 -6.77
N ASN A 48 5.50 21.98 -7.53
CA ASN A 48 4.94 21.89 -8.87
C ASN A 48 3.48 21.38 -8.82
N ASP A 49 2.57 22.15 -8.21
CA ASP A 49 1.15 21.80 -8.02
C ASP A 49 0.18 22.73 -8.78
N ASP A 50 0.68 23.67 -9.59
CA ASP A 50 -0.13 24.65 -10.37
C ASP A 50 -1.33 24.02 -11.12
N GLU A 51 -1.17 22.78 -11.60
CA GLU A 51 -2.23 22.06 -12.33
C GLU A 51 -3.42 21.66 -11.45
N TRP A 52 -3.19 21.48 -10.15
CA TRP A 52 -4.14 21.05 -9.11
C TRP A 52 -4.82 22.24 -8.42
N THR A 53 -4.99 23.34 -9.17
CA THR A 53 -5.70 24.53 -8.71
C THR A 53 -7.05 24.69 -9.45
N PRO A 54 -7.98 25.54 -8.97
CA PRO A 54 -9.25 25.79 -9.66
C PRO A 54 -9.09 26.32 -11.10
N ILE A 55 -7.99 27.00 -11.38
CA ILE A 55 -7.65 27.57 -12.70
C ILE A 55 -6.63 26.72 -13.48
N GLY A 56 -6.05 25.69 -12.85
CA GLY A 56 -5.07 24.79 -13.43
C GLY A 56 -5.66 23.81 -14.44
N ALA A 57 -4.78 23.00 -15.05
CA ALA A 57 -5.17 22.04 -16.08
C ALA A 57 -6.16 20.97 -15.59
N GLN A 58 -6.10 20.61 -14.30
CA GLN A 58 -7.03 19.66 -13.69
C GLN A 58 -8.33 20.33 -13.22
N ARG A 59 -8.48 21.66 -13.34
CA ARG A 59 -9.65 22.42 -12.85
C ARG A 59 -10.08 21.97 -11.46
N TRP A 60 -9.13 21.88 -10.55
CA TRP A 60 -9.29 21.27 -9.24
C TRP A 60 -9.99 22.24 -8.28
N THR A 61 -11.32 22.23 -8.31
CA THR A 61 -12.15 23.10 -7.47
C THR A 61 -12.40 22.48 -6.10
N GLY A 62 -12.81 23.30 -5.12
CA GLY A 62 -13.19 22.80 -3.79
C GLY A 62 -14.27 21.71 -3.82
N ARG A 63 -15.20 21.75 -4.80
CA ARG A 63 -16.17 20.66 -5.00
C ARG A 63 -15.49 19.34 -5.37
N ARG A 64 -14.53 19.37 -6.31
CA ARG A 64 -13.80 18.18 -6.76
C ARG A 64 -12.93 17.63 -5.66
N TYR A 65 -12.29 18.50 -4.89
CA TYR A 65 -11.53 18.13 -3.70
C TYR A 65 -12.41 17.43 -2.66
N LEU A 66 -13.57 18.00 -2.29
CA LEU A 66 -14.50 17.36 -1.35
C LEU A 66 -15.04 16.01 -1.86
N ASN A 67 -15.31 15.91 -3.16
CA ASN A 67 -15.73 14.64 -3.77
C ASN A 67 -14.60 13.60 -3.76
N LYS A 68 -13.35 14.00 -4.01
CA LYS A 68 -12.17 13.15 -3.87
C LYS A 68 -12.04 12.63 -2.43
N LEU A 69 -12.19 13.50 -1.43
CA LEU A 69 -12.20 13.09 -0.03
C LEU A 69 -13.32 12.09 0.28
N ASP A 70 -14.53 12.29 -0.25
CA ASP A 70 -15.65 11.37 -0.03
C ASP A 70 -15.44 9.99 -0.68
N ASN A 71 -14.89 9.99 -1.90
CA ASN A 71 -14.53 8.78 -2.64
C ASN A 71 -13.45 7.98 -1.90
N LEU A 72 -12.36 8.63 -1.49
CA LEU A 72 -11.31 7.99 -0.70
C LEU A 72 -11.86 7.49 0.65
N ALA A 73 -12.62 8.31 1.37
CA ALA A 73 -13.20 7.94 2.67
C ALA A 73 -14.11 6.71 2.57
N ARG A 74 -14.89 6.59 1.49
CA ARG A 74 -15.69 5.40 1.21
C ARG A 74 -14.81 4.17 1.09
N VAL A 75 -13.77 4.23 0.25
CA VAL A 75 -12.85 3.10 0.05
C VAL A 75 -12.18 2.71 1.37
N LEU A 76 -11.61 3.67 2.09
CA LEU A 76 -10.92 3.41 3.36
C LEU A 76 -11.84 2.83 4.45
N SER A 77 -13.13 3.18 4.44
CA SER A 77 -14.12 2.61 5.36
C SER A 77 -14.57 1.18 5.00
N GLU A 78 -14.40 0.77 3.74
CA GLU A 78 -14.93 -0.50 3.22
C GLU A 78 -13.86 -1.58 2.98
N ILE A 79 -12.57 -1.22 2.82
CA ILE A 79 -11.48 -2.18 2.57
C ILE A 79 -11.43 -3.26 3.66
N GLY A 80 -11.42 -4.53 3.23
CA GLY A 80 -11.32 -5.70 4.11
C GLY A 80 -12.56 -5.97 4.97
N THR A 81 -13.65 -5.21 4.79
CA THR A 81 -14.86 -5.39 5.61
C THR A 81 -15.60 -6.72 5.40
N GLY A 82 -15.25 -7.44 4.32
CA GLY A 82 -15.84 -8.75 3.99
C GLY A 82 -15.50 -9.86 4.99
N ASP A 83 -14.33 -9.80 5.64
CA ASP A 83 -13.90 -10.83 6.61
C ASP A 83 -13.51 -10.26 7.97
N ASN A 84 -13.43 -8.94 8.07
CA ASN A 84 -13.25 -8.24 9.32
C ASN A 84 -14.27 -7.09 9.36
N PRO A 85 -15.30 -7.11 10.22
CA PRO A 85 -16.28 -6.03 10.26
C PRO A 85 -15.68 -4.66 10.61
N GLU A 86 -14.48 -4.62 11.19
CA GLU A 86 -13.74 -3.39 11.46
C GLU A 86 -12.96 -2.93 10.20
N PRO A 87 -13.03 -1.64 9.83
CA PRO A 87 -12.16 -1.06 8.81
C PRO A 87 -10.66 -1.20 9.17
N PRO A 88 -9.75 -0.96 8.22
CA PRO A 88 -8.32 -1.20 8.43
C PRO A 88 -7.75 -0.53 9.69
N ALA A 89 -7.06 -1.31 10.51
CA ALA A 89 -6.36 -0.81 11.68
C ALA A 89 -5.18 0.10 11.28
N ILE A 90 -4.58 -0.18 10.12
CA ILE A 90 -3.44 0.52 9.55
C ILE A 90 -3.71 0.72 8.05
N ILE A 91 -3.45 1.94 7.56
CA ILE A 91 -3.53 2.30 6.14
C ILE A 91 -2.25 3.04 5.78
N GLY A 92 -1.45 2.49 4.88
CA GLY A 92 -0.42 3.24 4.16
C GLY A 92 -1.04 3.99 3.00
N GLY A 93 -0.64 5.24 2.80
CA GLY A 93 -1.05 6.07 1.66
C GLY A 93 0.14 6.59 0.88
N ALA A 94 -0.07 6.86 -0.42
CA ALA A 94 0.86 7.55 -1.30
C ALA A 94 0.13 8.61 -2.12
N GLU A 95 0.90 9.52 -2.71
CA GLU A 95 0.40 10.65 -3.51
C GLU A 95 -0.44 11.64 -2.71
N ILE A 96 0.12 12.04 -1.57
CA ILE A 96 -0.51 12.96 -0.63
C ILE A 96 0.28 14.24 -0.63
N GLU A 97 -0.36 15.37 -0.92
CA GLU A 97 0.36 16.65 -0.97
C GLU A 97 0.91 17.08 0.40
N ASN A 98 0.07 17.05 1.43
CA ASN A 98 0.45 17.59 2.73
C ASN A 98 -0.36 16.98 3.87
N ARG A 99 -0.05 17.39 5.11
CA ARG A 99 -0.77 16.90 6.29
C ARG A 99 -2.22 17.38 6.36
N GLN A 100 -2.53 18.56 5.82
CA GLN A 100 -3.86 19.15 5.89
C GLN A 100 -4.89 18.30 5.13
N VAL A 101 -4.55 17.82 3.92
CA VAL A 101 -5.45 16.97 3.15
C VAL A 101 -5.80 15.66 3.85
N LEU A 102 -4.87 15.11 4.65
CA LEU A 102 -5.13 13.93 5.47
C LEU A 102 -6.03 14.25 6.67
N GLU A 103 -5.85 15.42 7.29
CA GLU A 103 -6.74 15.86 8.36
C GLU A 103 -8.18 16.03 7.89
N ASP A 104 -8.37 16.58 6.70
CA ASP A 104 -9.69 16.75 6.10
C ASP A 104 -10.29 15.38 5.71
N LEU A 105 -9.47 14.46 5.20
CA LEU A 105 -9.89 13.09 4.91
C LEU A 105 -10.39 12.36 6.16
N VAL A 106 -9.63 12.35 7.26
CA VAL A 106 -10.04 11.62 8.48
C VAL A 106 -11.22 12.27 9.21
N LYS A 107 -11.51 13.56 8.94
CA LYS A 107 -12.70 14.26 9.42
C LYS A 107 -13.96 13.98 8.59
N ASN A 108 -13.84 13.30 7.43
CA ASN A 108 -15.00 12.92 6.63
C ASN A 108 -15.99 12.09 7.48
N PRO A 109 -17.32 12.27 7.33
CA PRO A 109 -18.32 11.55 8.12
C PRO A 109 -18.19 10.01 8.12
N LYS A 110 -17.63 9.42 7.06
CA LYS A 110 -17.40 7.96 6.96
C LYS A 110 -16.22 7.49 7.83
N LEU A 111 -15.30 8.38 8.20
CA LEU A 111 -14.07 8.06 8.93
C LEU A 111 -13.96 8.69 10.32
N VAL A 112 -14.67 9.79 10.59
CA VAL A 112 -14.49 10.58 11.81
C VAL A 112 -14.69 9.77 13.10
N ASN A 113 -15.67 8.86 13.11
CA ASN A 113 -15.96 8.01 14.27
C ASN A 113 -14.96 6.85 14.44
N LEU A 114 -14.07 6.66 13.47
CA LEU A 114 -13.02 5.65 13.53
C LEU A 114 -11.80 6.18 14.31
N ASP A 115 -11.64 7.49 14.46
CA ASP A 115 -10.53 8.10 15.21
C ASP A 115 -9.14 7.64 14.72
N TYR A 116 -8.88 7.88 13.43
CA TYR A 116 -7.56 7.68 12.84
C TYR A 116 -6.57 8.74 13.34
N GLY A 117 -5.36 8.30 13.71
CA GLY A 117 -4.18 9.14 13.82
C GLY A 117 -3.41 9.17 12.51
N ILE A 118 -2.54 10.17 12.35
CA ILE A 118 -1.76 10.43 11.13
C ILE A 118 -0.27 10.48 11.49
N VAL A 119 0.57 9.78 10.73
CA VAL A 119 2.02 10.01 10.65
C VAL A 119 2.36 10.41 9.21
N HIS A 120 2.94 11.59 9.03
CA HIS A 120 3.25 12.19 7.73
C HIS A 120 4.50 13.07 7.84
N PHE A 121 5.30 13.12 6.78
CA PHE A 121 6.39 14.08 6.62
C PHE A 121 6.55 14.47 5.16
N ASP A 122 6.88 15.75 4.97
CA ASP A 122 7.22 16.25 3.65
C ASP A 122 8.53 15.61 3.14
N SER A 123 8.52 15.19 1.88
CA SER A 123 9.65 14.61 1.16
C SER A 123 10.17 15.58 0.10
N PRO A 124 11.39 15.40 -0.44
CA PRO A 124 11.95 16.36 -1.38
C PRO A 124 11.41 16.19 -2.81
N ASP A 125 10.31 15.46 -2.99
CA ASP A 125 9.67 15.31 -4.30
C ASP A 125 9.15 16.66 -4.81
N LYS A 126 9.45 17.00 -6.06
CA LYS A 126 9.10 18.34 -6.59
C LYS A 126 7.62 18.49 -6.94
N ARG A 127 6.87 17.41 -7.11
CA ARG A 127 5.41 17.48 -7.17
C ARG A 127 4.81 17.70 -5.79
N GLY A 128 5.61 17.61 -4.73
CA GLY A 128 5.16 17.78 -3.35
C GLY A 128 4.27 16.64 -2.88
N ILE A 129 4.44 15.44 -3.42
CA ILE A 129 3.64 14.28 -3.01
C ILE A 129 4.41 13.30 -2.14
N ASP A 130 3.77 12.89 -1.06
CA ASP A 130 4.35 12.13 0.02
C ASP A 130 3.64 10.80 0.28
N VAL A 131 4.18 10.09 1.26
CA VAL A 131 3.58 8.90 1.86
C VAL A 131 3.13 9.19 3.29
N ALA A 132 2.09 8.47 3.74
CA ALA A 132 1.59 8.59 5.09
C ALA A 132 1.20 7.24 5.69
N LEU A 133 1.12 7.21 7.02
CA LEU A 133 0.47 6.14 7.75
C LEU A 133 -0.74 6.69 8.52
N LEU A 134 -1.94 6.22 8.17
CA LEU A 134 -3.13 6.38 9.00
C LEU A 134 -3.28 5.15 9.91
N TYR A 135 -3.61 5.36 11.17
CA TYR A 135 -3.74 4.25 12.13
C TYR A 135 -4.92 4.45 13.07
N ARG A 136 -5.66 3.38 13.36
CA ARG A 136 -6.74 3.40 14.36
C ARG A 136 -6.12 3.51 15.75
N LYS A 137 -6.30 4.64 16.44
CA LYS A 137 -5.71 4.89 17.77
C LYS A 137 -6.13 3.87 18.82
N LYS A 138 -7.32 3.28 18.64
CA LYS A 138 -7.85 2.17 19.47
C LYS A 138 -6.94 0.95 19.48
N PHE A 139 -6.30 0.63 18.36
CA PHE A 139 -5.55 -0.63 18.17
C PHE A 139 -4.05 -0.42 18.08
N PHE A 140 -3.61 0.72 17.54
CA PHE A 140 -2.20 1.01 17.31
C PHE A 140 -1.76 2.29 18.01
N LYS A 141 -0.63 2.19 18.72
CA LYS A 141 0.06 3.34 19.32
C LYS A 141 1.48 3.45 18.75
N PRO A 142 1.81 4.49 17.95
CA PRO A 142 3.17 4.70 17.47
C PRO A 142 4.10 4.99 18.66
N ILE A 143 5.31 4.42 18.62
CA ILE A 143 6.40 4.65 19.56
C ILE A 143 7.51 5.47 18.91
N SER A 144 7.81 5.21 17.64
CA SER A 144 8.80 5.96 16.87
C SER A 144 8.41 6.05 15.41
N PHE A 145 8.79 7.15 14.76
CA PHE A 145 8.58 7.33 13.34
C PHE A 145 9.68 8.22 12.75
N LYS A 146 10.11 7.92 11.52
CA LYS A 146 11.14 8.67 10.81
C LYS A 146 10.95 8.56 9.30
N LYS A 147 11.23 9.65 8.59
CA LYS A 147 11.51 9.60 7.15
C LYS A 147 12.95 9.20 6.90
N ILE A 148 13.18 8.38 5.89
CA ILE A 148 14.50 7.86 5.53
C ILE A 148 14.76 8.21 4.06
N PRO A 149 15.69 9.12 3.78
CA PRO A 149 15.90 9.61 2.43
C PRO A 149 16.38 8.55 1.44
N LEU A 150 15.78 8.55 0.25
CA LEU A 150 16.31 7.82 -0.90
C LEU A 150 17.32 8.71 -1.64
N LEU A 151 18.60 8.37 -1.52
CA LEU A 151 19.68 9.09 -2.20
C LEU A 151 20.05 8.35 -3.48
N ILE A 152 19.63 8.91 -4.61
CA ILE A 152 19.94 8.40 -5.96
C ILE A 152 20.54 9.53 -6.81
N TYR A 153 21.43 9.15 -7.72
CA TYR A 153 22.19 10.07 -8.56
C TYR A 153 22.14 9.61 -10.02
N LYS A 154 22.11 10.55 -10.96
CA LYS A 154 22.28 10.30 -12.41
C LYS A 154 23.70 10.63 -12.84
N ASP A 155 24.17 10.01 -13.92
CA ASP A 155 25.39 10.45 -14.57
C ASP A 155 25.17 11.83 -15.24
N VAL A 156 26.15 12.73 -15.09
CA VAL A 156 26.07 14.14 -15.54
C VAL A 156 25.79 14.25 -17.04
N THR A 157 26.36 13.35 -17.85
CA THR A 157 26.20 13.31 -19.32
C THR A 157 24.77 12.95 -19.74
N ASP A 158 24.09 12.11 -18.97
CA ASP A 158 22.69 11.76 -19.22
C ASP A 158 21.74 12.88 -18.79
N ALA A 159 22.07 13.60 -17.72
CA ALA A 159 21.30 14.74 -17.21
C ALA A 159 21.31 15.95 -18.17
N THR A 160 22.42 16.23 -18.86
CA THR A 160 22.51 17.32 -19.85
C THR A 160 21.76 16.99 -21.15
N THR A 161 21.85 15.73 -21.62
CA THR A 161 21.18 15.29 -22.84
C THR A 161 19.64 15.24 -22.69
N GLU A 162 19.13 14.97 -21.48
CA GLU A 162 17.70 15.00 -21.18
C GLU A 162 17.12 16.41 -21.21
N LYS A 163 17.82 17.43 -20.68
CA LYS A 163 17.38 18.82 -20.74
C LYS A 163 17.33 19.40 -22.16
N GLU A 164 18.24 18.97 -23.03
CA GLU A 164 18.22 19.37 -24.45
C GLU A 164 17.02 18.74 -25.17
N LYS A 165 16.70 17.47 -24.88
CA LYS A 165 15.52 16.79 -25.44
C LYS A 165 14.18 17.30 -24.88
N GLU A 166 14.14 17.73 -23.62
CA GLU A 166 12.92 18.35 -23.03
C GLU A 166 12.56 19.68 -23.69
N LYS A 167 13.56 20.45 -24.18
CA LYS A 167 13.31 21.67 -24.96
C LYS A 167 12.76 21.37 -26.37
N ASP A 168 13.12 20.24 -26.96
CA ASP A 168 12.65 19.85 -28.29
C ASP A 168 11.29 19.10 -28.26
N LYS A 169 10.93 18.47 -27.14
CA LYS A 169 9.68 17.69 -26.97
C LYS A 169 8.42 18.52 -26.69
N GLU A 170 8.47 19.85 -26.68
CA GLU A 170 7.26 20.69 -26.68
C GLU A 170 6.40 20.50 -27.95
N LYS A 171 6.89 19.77 -28.98
CA LYS A 171 6.19 19.55 -30.24
C LYS A 171 5.64 18.13 -30.48
N ASP A 172 6.06 17.11 -29.73
CA ASP A 172 5.62 15.73 -29.98
C ASP A 172 4.98 15.09 -28.75
N LYS A 173 3.71 14.68 -28.90
CA LYS A 173 2.83 14.07 -27.90
C LYS A 173 3.24 12.63 -27.55
N GLU A 174 4.41 12.44 -26.94
CA GLU A 174 4.73 11.19 -26.24
C GLU A 174 4.34 11.28 -24.76
N GLU A 175 3.74 10.19 -24.26
CA GLU A 175 3.13 9.97 -22.94
C GLU A 175 3.72 10.83 -21.80
N ILE A 176 2.90 11.76 -21.32
CA ILE A 176 3.14 12.53 -20.10
C ILE A 176 2.91 11.57 -18.93
N THR A 177 3.99 10.99 -18.40
CA THR A 177 3.98 10.51 -17.01
C THR A 177 4.10 11.76 -16.13
N ASP A 178 3.17 11.97 -15.20
CA ASP A 178 3.16 13.16 -14.33
C ASP A 178 4.41 13.26 -13.44
N ASP A 179 5.14 12.15 -13.25
CA ASP A 179 6.39 12.09 -12.49
C ASP A 179 7.62 12.43 -13.36
N LYS A 180 7.84 13.73 -13.62
CA LYS A 180 9.13 14.22 -14.15
C LYS A 180 10.15 14.26 -13.02
N SER A 181 10.91 13.17 -12.86
CA SER A 181 12.01 13.10 -11.88
C SER A 181 12.92 14.32 -12.02
N SER A 182 13.05 15.11 -10.96
CA SER A 182 13.82 16.34 -11.03
C SER A 182 15.28 16.11 -10.64
N ILE A 183 16.21 16.65 -11.43
CA ILE A 183 17.65 16.49 -11.24
C ILE A 183 18.23 17.81 -10.74
N ASP A 184 18.97 17.77 -9.62
CA ASP A 184 19.92 18.82 -9.28
C ASP A 184 21.12 18.72 -10.24
N LEU A 185 21.29 19.69 -11.13
CA LEU A 185 22.42 19.67 -12.07
C LEU A 185 23.78 19.87 -11.41
N SER A 186 23.82 20.45 -10.21
CA SER A 186 25.07 20.70 -9.50
C SER A 186 25.60 19.46 -8.77
N THR A 187 24.69 18.60 -8.30
CA THR A 187 25.04 17.38 -7.55
C THR A 187 24.65 16.08 -8.26
N SER A 188 24.01 16.18 -9.43
CA SER A 188 23.31 15.11 -10.15
C SER A 188 22.31 14.30 -9.33
N ARG A 189 21.83 14.86 -8.21
CA ARG A 189 20.89 14.17 -7.32
C ARG A 189 19.53 14.14 -7.98
N VAL A 190 18.90 12.97 -8.01
CA VAL A 190 17.49 12.84 -8.37
C VAL A 190 16.68 12.96 -7.09
N PHE A 191 15.82 13.98 -7.03
CA PHE A 191 14.90 14.12 -5.90
C PHE A 191 13.66 13.27 -6.13
N THR A 192 13.30 12.52 -5.10
CA THR A 192 12.17 11.58 -5.09
C THR A 192 11.75 11.35 -3.64
N ARG A 193 10.70 10.55 -3.45
CA ARG A 193 10.04 10.33 -2.17
C ARG A 193 10.92 9.58 -1.19
N ASP A 194 10.83 9.96 0.08
CA ASP A 194 11.47 9.27 1.20
C ASP A 194 10.66 8.02 1.61
N GLN A 195 11.28 7.07 2.32
CA GLN A 195 10.57 5.95 2.93
C GLN A 195 10.19 6.28 4.37
N LEU A 196 8.92 6.11 4.73
CA LEU A 196 8.41 6.37 6.07
C LEU A 196 8.45 5.10 6.91
N LEU A 197 9.30 5.05 7.94
CA LEU A 197 9.31 3.97 8.94
C LEU A 197 8.55 4.40 10.19
N VAL A 198 7.57 3.60 10.61
CA VAL A 198 6.80 3.76 11.84
C VAL A 198 6.86 2.47 12.65
N THR A 199 7.31 2.53 13.89
CA THR A 199 7.26 1.41 14.85
C THR A 199 6.30 1.76 15.98
N GLY A 200 5.45 0.81 16.37
CA GLY A 200 4.50 1.00 17.46
C GLY A 200 3.91 -0.31 17.96
N ILE A 201 2.94 -0.20 18.87
CA ILE A 201 2.27 -1.36 19.48
C ILE A 201 0.89 -1.55 18.85
N LEU A 202 0.68 -2.68 18.17
CA LEU A 202 -0.61 -3.15 17.66
C LEU A 202 -1.17 -4.22 18.60
N ASP A 203 -2.22 -3.94 19.37
CA ASP A 203 -2.84 -4.86 20.33
C ASP A 203 -1.83 -5.67 21.17
N GLY A 204 -0.89 -4.94 21.76
CA GLY A 204 0.14 -5.47 22.66
C GLY A 204 1.37 -6.06 21.97
N GLU A 205 1.48 -6.01 20.64
CA GLU A 205 2.65 -6.47 19.90
C GLU A 205 3.37 -5.33 19.19
N GLU A 206 4.70 -5.30 19.29
CA GLU A 206 5.49 -4.35 18.52
C GLU A 206 5.49 -4.74 17.03
N VAL A 207 5.10 -3.79 16.18
CA VAL A 207 5.08 -3.93 14.72
C VAL A 207 5.69 -2.68 14.09
N SER A 208 6.51 -2.89 13.06
CA SER A 208 7.08 -1.83 12.23
C SER A 208 6.46 -1.82 10.84
N PHE A 209 6.13 -0.63 10.34
CA PHE A 209 5.58 -0.39 9.02
C PHE A 209 6.53 0.52 8.24
N ILE A 210 6.85 0.15 7.00
CA ILE A 210 7.57 1.00 6.05
C ILE A 210 6.58 1.35 4.94
N VAL A 211 6.26 2.63 4.77
CA VAL A 211 5.39 3.12 3.68
C VAL A 211 6.26 3.70 2.58
N ASN A 212 5.96 3.33 1.33
CA ASN A 212 6.79 3.62 0.17
C ASN A 212 5.96 4.20 -0.97
N HIS A 213 6.60 5.05 -1.76
CA HIS A 213 6.20 5.37 -3.13
C HIS A 213 7.48 5.43 -3.96
N TRP A 214 7.85 4.32 -4.60
CA TRP A 214 9.14 4.21 -5.30
C TRP A 214 9.17 5.05 -6.58
N PRO A 215 10.37 5.38 -7.10
CA PRO A 215 10.50 6.12 -8.35
C PRO A 215 9.71 5.47 -9.49
N SER A 216 8.96 6.28 -10.23
CA SER A 216 8.15 5.81 -11.35
C SER A 216 8.98 5.21 -12.50
N ARG A 217 8.29 4.70 -13.51
CA ARG A 217 8.89 4.17 -14.74
C ARG A 217 9.24 5.25 -15.79
N SER A 218 9.38 6.51 -15.38
CA SER A 218 9.67 7.64 -16.27
C SER A 218 10.92 7.43 -17.13
N GLY A 219 10.81 7.72 -18.43
CA GLY A 219 11.85 7.44 -19.42
C GLY A 219 11.99 5.95 -19.79
N GLY A 220 11.05 5.11 -19.36
CA GLY A 220 10.98 3.67 -19.63
C GLY A 220 11.46 2.81 -18.47
N GLU A 221 10.86 1.63 -18.31
CA GLU A 221 11.13 0.68 -17.21
C GLU A 221 12.62 0.35 -17.09
N LYS A 222 13.27 -0.02 -18.20
CA LYS A 222 14.69 -0.43 -18.21
C LYS A 222 15.62 0.68 -17.72
N LYS A 223 15.34 1.93 -18.09
CA LYS A 223 16.16 3.09 -17.75
C LYS A 223 15.99 3.50 -16.28
N SER A 224 14.76 3.42 -15.78
CA SER A 224 14.41 3.80 -14.41
C SER A 224 14.64 2.70 -13.37
N SER A 225 14.76 1.43 -13.79
CA SER A 225 14.95 0.25 -12.90
C SER A 225 16.02 0.44 -11.82
N PRO A 226 17.21 1.02 -12.09
CA PRO A 226 18.23 1.20 -11.05
C PRO A 226 17.76 2.03 -9.85
N PHE A 227 16.86 3.00 -10.04
CA PHE A 227 16.33 3.82 -8.95
C PHE A 227 15.38 3.03 -8.05
N ARG A 228 14.55 2.15 -8.63
CA ARG A 228 13.69 1.24 -7.86
C ARG A 228 14.49 0.14 -7.19
N GLU A 229 15.55 -0.37 -7.83
CA GLU A 229 16.49 -1.29 -7.19
C GLU A 229 17.18 -0.64 -5.98
N ALA A 230 17.57 0.65 -6.09
CA ALA A 230 18.10 1.39 -4.95
C ALA A 230 17.05 1.59 -3.83
N ALA A 231 15.79 1.83 -4.17
CA ALA A 231 14.69 1.92 -3.22
C ALA A 231 14.44 0.58 -2.49
N GLY A 232 14.42 -0.53 -3.22
CA GLY A 232 14.33 -1.88 -2.66
C GLY A 232 15.50 -2.21 -1.73
N ALA A 233 16.73 -1.85 -2.12
CA ALA A 233 17.92 -2.03 -1.30
C ALA A 233 17.89 -1.16 -0.02
N LEU A 234 17.38 0.07 -0.09
CA LEU A 234 17.16 0.89 1.10
C LEU A 234 16.16 0.23 2.04
N ASN A 235 15.06 -0.28 1.51
CA ASN A 235 14.03 -0.98 2.27
C ASN A 235 14.62 -2.21 2.99
N ARG A 236 15.41 -3.02 2.27
CA ARG A 236 16.15 -4.16 2.84
C ARG A 236 17.06 -3.74 3.99
N ARG A 237 17.86 -2.68 3.84
CA ARG A 237 18.73 -2.17 4.92
C ARG A 237 17.94 -1.74 6.15
N ILE A 238 16.77 -1.12 5.97
CA ILE A 238 15.90 -0.73 7.08
C ILE A 238 15.42 -1.98 7.82
N ILE A 239 14.92 -2.98 7.09
CA ILE A 239 14.46 -4.26 7.64
C ILE A 239 15.58 -4.99 8.37
N ASP A 240 16.78 -5.10 7.78
CA ASP A 240 17.94 -5.73 8.41
C ASP A 240 18.33 -5.03 9.71
N SER A 241 18.26 -3.69 9.76
CA SER A 241 18.51 -2.93 11.00
C SER A 241 17.48 -3.22 12.11
N LEU A 242 16.26 -3.60 11.75
CA LEU A 242 15.24 -4.02 12.72
C LEU A 242 15.52 -5.45 13.18
N PHE A 243 15.90 -6.35 12.27
CA PHE A 243 16.28 -7.73 12.62
C PHE A 243 17.53 -7.81 13.50
N GLN A 244 18.51 -6.92 13.31
CA GLN A 244 19.69 -6.85 14.17
C GLN A 244 19.33 -6.55 15.64
N ARG A 245 18.25 -5.82 15.89
CA ARG A 245 17.76 -5.53 17.25
C ARG A 245 16.84 -6.63 17.78
N ASN A 246 16.02 -7.20 16.91
CA ASN A 246 15.11 -8.28 17.22
C ASN A 246 15.02 -9.25 16.03
N PRO A 247 15.65 -10.43 16.09
CA PRO A 247 15.62 -11.41 14.99
C PRO A 247 14.22 -11.88 14.59
N ASN A 248 13.21 -11.66 15.44
CA ASN A 248 11.80 -11.98 15.20
C ASN A 248 10.95 -10.72 14.97
N ALA A 249 11.56 -9.60 14.56
CA ALA A 249 10.85 -8.35 14.33
C ALA A 249 9.69 -8.54 13.33
N LYS A 250 8.50 -8.07 13.72
CA LYS A 250 7.34 -7.99 12.84
C LYS A 250 7.43 -6.70 12.02
N VAL A 251 7.84 -6.85 10.77
CA VAL A 251 8.03 -5.73 9.84
C VAL A 251 7.15 -5.94 8.62
N MET A 252 6.43 -4.89 8.22
CA MET A 252 5.71 -4.83 6.96
C MET A 252 6.23 -3.65 6.16
N THR A 253 6.49 -3.86 4.88
CA THR A 253 6.75 -2.81 3.90
C THR A 253 5.58 -2.79 2.93
N MET A 254 5.01 -1.61 2.71
CA MET A 254 3.85 -1.42 1.86
C MET A 254 4.01 -0.18 1.01
N GLY A 255 3.42 -0.16 -0.17
CA GLY A 255 3.58 0.97 -1.07
C GLY A 255 3.18 0.70 -2.49
N ASP A 256 3.11 1.79 -3.25
CA ASP A 256 3.24 1.77 -4.69
C ASP A 256 4.73 1.63 -5.00
N LEU A 257 5.12 0.42 -5.39
CA LEU A 257 6.50 0.09 -5.68
C LEU A 257 6.91 0.44 -7.11
N ASN A 258 5.96 0.86 -7.97
CA ASN A 258 6.19 1.08 -9.40
C ASN A 258 6.84 -0.12 -10.13
N ASP A 259 6.78 -1.30 -9.50
CA ASP A 259 7.35 -2.56 -9.95
C ASP A 259 6.52 -3.74 -9.43
N GLY A 260 6.34 -4.73 -10.29
CA GLY A 260 5.64 -5.97 -10.00
C GLY A 260 6.45 -6.92 -9.12
N THR A 261 5.80 -8.00 -8.69
CA THR A 261 6.38 -9.01 -7.79
C THR A 261 7.60 -9.74 -8.37
N TYR A 262 7.82 -9.65 -9.68
CA TYR A 262 8.88 -10.32 -10.43
C TYR A 262 10.09 -9.41 -10.73
N ASN A 263 9.96 -8.10 -10.57
CA ASN A 263 11.03 -7.15 -10.86
C ASN A 263 12.21 -7.31 -9.88
N ARG A 264 13.41 -6.93 -10.33
CA ARG A 264 14.65 -7.05 -9.55
C ARG A 264 14.62 -6.24 -8.25
N SER A 265 14.00 -5.07 -8.27
CA SER A 265 13.80 -4.21 -7.09
C SER A 265 13.12 -4.95 -5.93
N VAL A 266 12.11 -5.76 -6.24
CA VAL A 266 11.33 -6.55 -5.27
C VAL A 266 12.00 -7.91 -4.97
N ARG A 267 12.33 -8.70 -6.00
CA ARG A 267 12.86 -10.07 -5.84
C ARG A 267 14.30 -10.12 -5.33
N VAL A 268 15.13 -9.18 -5.77
CA VAL A 268 16.59 -9.22 -5.54
C VAL A 268 17.00 -8.15 -4.53
N ALA A 269 16.69 -6.88 -4.79
CA ALA A 269 17.17 -5.79 -3.96
C ALA A 269 16.48 -5.77 -2.58
N LEU A 270 15.15 -5.90 -2.54
CA LEU A 270 14.41 -6.13 -1.31
C LEU A 270 14.55 -7.58 -0.81
N GLY A 271 14.75 -8.54 -1.71
CA GLY A 271 14.93 -9.95 -1.38
C GLY A 271 13.64 -10.69 -1.04
N ALA A 272 12.49 -10.21 -1.52
CA ALA A 272 11.19 -10.79 -1.21
C ALA A 272 11.00 -12.18 -1.84
N LYS A 273 10.60 -13.14 -1.01
CA LYS A 273 10.23 -14.50 -1.44
C LYS A 273 8.75 -14.54 -1.77
N VAL A 274 8.39 -15.31 -2.79
CA VAL A 274 7.00 -15.45 -3.27
C VAL A 274 6.36 -16.79 -2.90
N LYS A 275 7.17 -17.75 -2.44
CA LYS A 275 6.71 -19.04 -1.92
C LYS A 275 7.00 -19.12 -0.43
N LYS A 276 5.99 -19.46 0.37
CA LYS A 276 6.11 -19.50 1.85
C LYS A 276 7.18 -20.49 2.30
N GLU A 277 7.38 -21.57 1.55
CA GLU A 277 8.34 -22.64 1.84
C GLU A 277 9.79 -22.20 1.62
N GLN A 278 10.02 -21.08 0.93
CA GLN A 278 11.33 -20.49 0.67
C GLN A 278 11.66 -19.34 1.64
N VAL A 279 10.74 -19.01 2.55
CA VAL A 279 10.93 -17.94 3.53
C VAL A 279 11.64 -18.53 4.75
N HIS A 280 12.83 -18.03 5.03
CA HIS A 280 13.58 -18.36 6.25
C HIS A 280 13.58 -17.18 7.22
N GLN A 281 14.09 -17.39 8.44
CA GLN A 281 14.23 -16.31 9.42
C GLN A 281 15.08 -15.17 8.83
N GLY A 282 14.59 -13.94 8.95
CA GLY A 282 15.23 -12.77 8.36
C GLY A 282 14.87 -12.51 6.88
N ASP A 283 14.07 -13.37 6.25
CA ASP A 283 13.47 -13.10 4.95
C ASP A 283 12.13 -12.35 5.09
N VAL A 284 11.69 -11.80 3.96
CA VAL A 284 10.36 -11.21 3.79
C VAL A 284 9.58 -11.95 2.70
N TYR A 285 8.27 -12.05 2.89
CA TYR A 285 7.33 -12.76 2.05
C TYR A 285 6.38 -11.79 1.35
N ASN A 286 6.20 -12.01 0.04
CA ASN A 286 5.29 -11.26 -0.81
C ASN A 286 4.08 -12.15 -1.18
N PRO A 287 2.86 -11.86 -0.67
CA PRO A 287 1.68 -12.66 -0.93
C PRO A 287 0.99 -12.35 -2.27
N PHE A 288 1.45 -11.36 -3.04
CA PHE A 288 0.74 -10.87 -4.23
C PHE A 288 1.15 -11.58 -5.54
N ASP A 289 2.22 -12.38 -5.53
CA ASP A 289 2.71 -13.06 -6.74
C ASP A 289 1.68 -14.03 -7.35
N GLU A 290 0.94 -14.75 -6.50
CA GLU A 290 -0.13 -15.65 -6.96
C GLU A 290 -1.28 -14.88 -7.62
N MET A 291 -1.64 -13.70 -7.09
CA MET A 291 -2.68 -12.85 -7.69
C MET A 291 -2.26 -12.34 -9.05
N PHE A 292 -1.00 -11.90 -9.20
CA PHE A 292 -0.44 -11.50 -10.48
C PHE A 292 -0.49 -12.64 -11.50
N ASN A 293 -0.06 -13.84 -11.12
CA ASN A 293 -0.10 -15.02 -12.00
C ASN A 293 -1.54 -15.44 -12.38
N ASN A 294 -2.54 -15.07 -11.58
CA ASN A 294 -3.96 -15.25 -11.88
C ASN A 294 -4.57 -14.11 -12.71
N GLY A 295 -3.76 -13.17 -13.21
CA GLY A 295 -4.18 -12.07 -14.06
C GLY A 295 -4.85 -10.92 -13.30
N MET A 296 -4.68 -10.84 -11.98
CA MET A 296 -5.12 -9.68 -11.21
C MET A 296 -4.08 -8.56 -11.26
N GLY A 297 -4.53 -7.32 -11.11
CA GLY A 297 -3.64 -6.16 -11.05
C GLY A 297 -4.21 -5.06 -10.16
N THR A 298 -3.33 -4.17 -9.72
CA THR A 298 -3.69 -2.94 -9.00
C THR A 298 -3.65 -1.74 -9.92
N ILE A 299 -2.90 -1.82 -11.01
CA ILE A 299 -2.79 -0.82 -12.06
C ILE A 299 -2.84 -1.49 -13.44
N ALA A 300 -3.33 -0.75 -14.43
CA ALA A 300 -3.33 -1.17 -15.83
C ALA A 300 -2.71 -0.10 -16.72
N HIS A 301 -1.82 -0.51 -17.63
CA HIS A 301 -1.17 0.36 -18.60
C HIS A 301 -1.04 -0.33 -19.95
N ARG A 302 -1.55 0.30 -21.02
CA ARG A 302 -1.57 -0.26 -22.39
C ARG A 302 -2.11 -1.70 -22.44
N ASP A 303 -3.22 -1.92 -21.75
CA ASP A 303 -3.96 -3.17 -21.63
C ASP A 303 -3.19 -4.32 -20.92
N ALA A 304 -2.07 -3.99 -20.26
CA ALA A 304 -1.36 -4.89 -19.38
C ALA A 304 -1.64 -4.54 -17.91
N TRP A 305 -2.08 -5.54 -17.14
CA TRP A 305 -2.24 -5.44 -15.70
C TRP A 305 -0.94 -5.79 -14.98
N ASP A 306 -0.65 -5.06 -13.91
CA ASP A 306 0.45 -5.35 -13.00
C ASP A 306 0.02 -5.08 -11.55
N ILE A 307 0.82 -5.56 -10.59
CA ILE A 307 0.63 -5.29 -9.15
C ILE A 307 1.78 -4.43 -8.67
N PHE A 308 1.62 -3.11 -8.74
CA PHE A 308 2.60 -2.17 -8.17
C PHE A 308 2.36 -1.95 -6.68
N ASP A 309 1.11 -1.97 -6.26
CA ASP A 309 0.69 -1.77 -4.88
C ASP A 309 0.82 -3.09 -4.12
N GLN A 310 1.72 -3.15 -3.14
CA GLN A 310 2.06 -4.40 -2.47
C GLN A 310 2.19 -4.21 -0.96
N ILE A 311 1.97 -5.29 -0.19
CA ILE A 311 2.27 -5.40 1.24
C ILE A 311 3.13 -6.65 1.44
N ILE A 312 4.40 -6.45 1.74
CA ILE A 312 5.41 -7.49 1.91
C ILE A 312 5.83 -7.50 3.39
N PHE A 313 6.00 -8.66 4.00
CA PHE A 313 6.20 -8.72 5.45
C PHE A 313 7.19 -9.79 5.90
N SER A 314 7.78 -9.61 7.07
CA SER A 314 8.77 -10.53 7.63
C SER A 314 8.21 -11.93 7.91
N GLU A 315 9.10 -12.92 7.90
CA GLU A 315 8.79 -14.31 8.28
C GLU A 315 8.02 -14.42 9.61
N ALA A 316 8.21 -13.49 10.55
CA ALA A 316 7.54 -13.48 11.85
C ALA A 316 5.99 -13.46 11.79
N PHE A 317 5.40 -13.09 10.66
CA PHE A 317 3.95 -13.18 10.42
C PHE A 317 3.48 -14.54 9.88
N LEU A 318 4.39 -15.44 9.53
CA LEU A 318 4.09 -16.79 9.06
C LEU A 318 4.04 -17.80 10.21
N GLY A 319 3.55 -19.00 9.91
CA GLY A 319 3.40 -20.10 10.86
C GLY A 319 1.98 -20.29 11.40
N LYS A 320 1.81 -21.30 12.25
CA LYS A 320 0.50 -21.73 12.79
C LYS A 320 0.34 -21.45 14.30
N ASP A 321 1.32 -20.81 14.91
CA ASP A 321 1.20 -20.33 16.29
C ASP A 321 0.52 -18.96 16.31
N TYR A 322 -0.78 -18.98 16.62
CA TYR A 322 -1.63 -17.79 16.71
C TYR A 322 -1.56 -17.09 18.07
N SER A 323 -0.60 -17.42 18.93
CA SER A 323 -0.36 -16.64 20.16
C SER A 323 0.12 -15.21 19.87
N SER A 324 0.59 -14.95 18.64
CA SER A 324 0.90 -13.64 18.09
C SER A 324 0.19 -13.40 16.75
N PHE A 325 0.20 -12.18 16.21
CA PHE A 325 -0.42 -11.90 14.92
C PHE A 325 0.23 -12.68 13.77
N LYS A 326 -0.58 -13.41 13.01
CA LYS A 326 -0.18 -14.16 11.82
C LYS A 326 -0.95 -13.72 10.59
N PHE A 327 -0.26 -13.71 9.46
CA PHE A 327 -0.87 -13.50 8.15
C PHE A 327 -1.91 -14.59 7.88
N TRP A 328 -3.11 -14.17 7.51
CA TRP A 328 -4.17 -15.09 7.09
C TRP A 328 -4.33 -15.09 5.57
N LYS A 329 -4.57 -13.92 4.97
CA LYS A 329 -4.78 -13.76 3.53
C LYS A 329 -4.53 -12.33 3.07
N ALA A 330 -4.32 -12.17 1.77
CA ALA A 330 -4.20 -10.90 1.08
C ALA A 330 -5.41 -10.69 0.15
N GLY A 331 -5.61 -9.46 -0.32
CA GLY A 331 -6.59 -9.14 -1.36
C GLY A 331 -6.28 -7.83 -2.08
N ILE A 332 -6.87 -7.69 -3.28
CA ILE A 332 -6.98 -6.43 -4.02
C ILE A 332 -8.43 -5.96 -3.90
N TYR A 333 -8.64 -4.69 -3.56
CA TYR A 333 -9.96 -4.10 -3.37
C TYR A 333 -10.45 -3.46 -4.67
N ASN A 334 -11.23 -4.22 -5.45
CA ASN A 334 -11.66 -3.87 -6.81
C ASN A 334 -13.20 -3.95 -6.97
N LYS A 335 -13.94 -3.28 -6.08
CA LYS A 335 -15.41 -3.26 -6.15
C LYS A 335 -15.90 -2.66 -7.48
N PRO A 336 -17.09 -3.05 -7.98
CA PRO A 336 -17.60 -2.55 -9.27
C PRO A 336 -17.65 -1.02 -9.42
N TYR A 337 -17.89 -0.29 -8.32
CA TYR A 337 -17.92 1.17 -8.34
C TYR A 337 -16.54 1.82 -8.51
N LEU A 338 -15.46 1.05 -8.39
CA LEU A 338 -14.08 1.48 -8.62
C LEU A 338 -13.63 1.22 -10.06
N ILE A 339 -14.50 0.71 -10.94
CA ILE A 339 -14.12 0.26 -12.27
C ILE A 339 -14.75 1.20 -13.31
N GLN A 340 -13.93 1.73 -14.22
CA GLN A 340 -14.39 2.49 -15.36
C GLN A 340 -15.32 1.64 -16.23
N THR A 341 -16.56 2.10 -16.46
CA THR A 341 -17.56 1.29 -17.18
C THR A 341 -17.67 1.60 -18.68
N THR A 342 -17.12 2.75 -19.11
CA THR A 342 -17.25 3.28 -20.48
C THR A 342 -15.94 3.91 -20.97
N GLY A 343 -15.85 4.12 -22.29
CA GLY A 343 -14.70 4.78 -22.92
C GLY A 343 -13.51 3.85 -23.16
N ALA A 344 -12.38 4.43 -23.58
CA ALA A 344 -11.17 3.69 -23.94
C ALA A 344 -10.55 2.93 -22.76
N TYR A 345 -10.77 3.39 -21.54
CA TYR A 345 -10.26 2.79 -20.30
C TYR A 345 -11.28 1.87 -19.61
N LYS A 346 -12.30 1.39 -20.33
CA LYS A 346 -13.30 0.48 -19.75
C LYS A 346 -12.61 -0.75 -19.12
N GLY A 347 -12.91 -1.01 -17.85
CA GLY A 347 -12.32 -2.10 -17.07
C GLY A 347 -11.14 -1.68 -16.19
N TYR A 348 -10.58 -0.48 -16.37
CA TYR A 348 -9.48 0.04 -15.57
C TYR A 348 -10.01 0.59 -14.23
N PRO A 349 -9.13 0.84 -13.24
CA PRO A 349 -9.49 1.64 -12.09
C PRO A 349 -10.11 2.99 -12.51
N LEU A 350 -11.20 3.36 -11.86
CA LEU A 350 -11.94 4.59 -12.11
C LEU A 350 -11.14 5.76 -11.54
N ARG A 351 -10.26 6.29 -12.37
CA ARG A 351 -9.36 7.39 -12.04
C ARG A 351 -10.07 8.73 -12.03
N HIS A 352 -9.46 9.71 -11.37
CA HIS A 352 -9.94 11.09 -11.48
C HIS A 352 -9.51 11.72 -12.81
N SER A 353 -10.44 12.41 -13.46
CA SER A 353 -10.21 13.11 -14.73
C SER A 353 -11.07 14.35 -14.84
N ASN A 354 -10.80 15.20 -15.84
CA ASN A 354 -11.60 16.40 -16.12
C ASN A 354 -13.06 16.12 -16.48
N THR A 355 -13.39 14.91 -16.91
CA THR A 355 -14.74 14.51 -17.29
C THR A 355 -15.44 13.62 -16.26
N GLU A 356 -14.67 13.02 -15.35
CA GLU A 356 -15.18 12.03 -14.40
C GLU A 356 -14.40 12.12 -13.08
N GLU A 357 -15.09 12.37 -11.98
CA GLU A 357 -14.52 12.48 -10.63
C GLU A 357 -14.45 11.10 -9.96
N GLY A 358 -13.42 10.34 -10.32
CA GLY A 358 -13.17 8.98 -9.84
C GLY A 358 -12.51 8.88 -8.46
N PHE A 359 -11.92 7.72 -8.20
CA PHE A 359 -11.33 7.33 -6.91
C PHE A 359 -9.81 7.39 -6.95
N SER A 360 -9.21 6.57 -7.81
CA SER A 360 -7.76 6.44 -8.01
C SER A 360 -7.53 5.64 -9.30
N ASP A 361 -6.42 5.88 -9.99
CA ASP A 361 -5.92 5.00 -11.06
C ASP A 361 -5.30 3.69 -10.53
N HIS A 362 -5.32 3.49 -9.21
CA HIS A 362 -4.94 2.26 -8.54
C HIS A 362 -6.12 1.59 -7.81
N PHE A 363 -6.07 0.26 -7.67
CA PHE A 363 -6.84 -0.46 -6.66
C PHE A 363 -6.03 -0.62 -5.37
N ALA A 364 -6.68 -0.40 -4.23
CA ALA A 364 -6.06 -0.64 -2.93
C ALA A 364 -5.74 -2.13 -2.71
N VAL A 365 -4.70 -2.39 -1.93
CA VAL A 365 -4.35 -3.75 -1.47
C VAL A 365 -4.46 -3.86 0.04
N TYR A 366 -4.71 -5.07 0.53
CA TYR A 366 -4.84 -5.32 1.95
C TYR A 366 -4.45 -6.74 2.34
N ILE A 367 -4.12 -6.91 3.61
CA ILE A 367 -3.92 -8.21 4.24
C ILE A 367 -4.71 -8.29 5.53
N TYR A 368 -5.03 -9.52 5.95
CA TYR A 368 -5.59 -9.79 7.26
C TYR A 368 -4.54 -10.44 8.17
N LEU A 369 -4.49 -9.95 9.40
CA LEU A 369 -3.74 -10.51 10.51
C LEU A 369 -4.71 -11.13 11.51
N VAL A 370 -4.37 -12.31 12.01
CA VAL A 370 -5.16 -13.03 13.01
C VAL A 370 -4.32 -13.39 14.23
N LYS A 371 -4.91 -13.24 15.42
CA LYS A 371 -4.30 -13.60 16.71
C LYS A 371 -5.36 -14.25 17.60
N GLU A 372 -5.05 -15.37 18.22
CA GLU A 372 -5.96 -16.06 19.13
C GLU A 372 -6.11 -15.25 20.44
N LEU A 373 -7.35 -14.98 20.84
CA LEU A 373 -7.66 -14.37 22.12
C LEU A 373 -7.42 -15.41 23.23
N LYS A 374 -6.43 -15.13 24.09
CA LYS A 374 -6.27 -15.90 25.33
C LYS A 374 -7.46 -15.57 26.24
N LYS A 375 -8.09 -16.64 26.77
CA LYS A 375 -9.21 -16.55 27.72
C LYS A 375 -8.81 -15.85 29.00
#